data_AF-A0A7S2ATT4-F1
#
_entry.id   AF-A0A7S2ATT4-F1
#
_cell.length_a   1.000
_cell.length_b   1.000
_cell.length_c   1.000
_cell.angle_alpha   90.00
_cell.angle_beta   90.00
_cell.angle_gamma   90.00
#
_symmetry.space_group_name_H-M   'P 1'
#
loop_
_entity.id
_entity.type
_entity.pdbx_description
1 polymer ?
#
loop_
_entity_poly.entity_id
_entity_poly.type
_entity_poly.pdbx_seq_one_letter_code
_entity_poly.pdbx_strand_id
1 'polypeptide(L)'
;PKIIQTHNYSSASNVAQKVTNWQTLNAKVLQKLRIPLQKDEISVFAERKSDSLMIDFLRTLRFKLSAYEPIYESDLASGRDKRLQAQKDQARLRTAKPVNEARRSTTSRNESDNASVTSEGAMSAR
;
A
#
# COMPACT_ATOMS: atom_id res chain seq x y z
N PRO A 1 10.95 0.24 9.85
CA PRO A 1 11.46 0.39 8.45
C PRO A 1 11.47 -0.96 7.70
N LYS A 2 10.63 -1.12 6.66
CA LYS A 2 10.47 -2.39 5.92
C LYS A 2 11.67 -2.76 5.03
N ILE A 3 12.61 -1.84 4.84
CA ILE A 3 13.73 -1.98 3.91
C ILE A 3 14.85 -2.89 4.45
N ILE A 4 14.92 -3.10 5.77
CA ILE A 4 15.93 -3.93 6.41
C ILE A 4 15.24 -5.16 7.00
N GLN A 5 15.63 -6.32 6.51
CA GLN A 5 15.23 -7.62 7.04
C GLN A 5 16.31 -8.12 7.99
N THR A 6 16.15 -7.89 9.29
CA THR A 6 17.17 -8.17 10.31
C THR A 6 17.60 -9.64 10.35
N HIS A 7 16.68 -10.58 10.04
CA HIS A 7 16.98 -12.02 9.96
C HIS A 7 18.01 -12.39 8.89
N ASN A 8 18.31 -11.50 7.92
CA ASN A 8 19.33 -11.75 6.91
C ASN A 8 20.76 -11.53 7.42
N TYR A 9 20.93 -11.03 8.64
CA TYR A 9 22.23 -10.66 9.19
C TYR A 9 22.42 -11.42 10.50
N SER A 10 23.36 -12.35 10.51
CA SER A 10 23.78 -13.05 11.72
C SER A 10 24.89 -12.28 12.42
N SER A 11 24.85 -12.22 13.75
CA SER A 11 25.98 -11.72 14.56
C SER A 11 27.20 -12.61 14.31
N ALA A 12 28.33 -12.00 13.94
CA ALA A 12 29.52 -12.76 13.56
C ALA A 12 30.81 -12.10 14.04
N SER A 13 31.72 -12.92 14.57
CA SER A 13 33.08 -12.51 14.95
C SER A 13 34.09 -12.72 13.81
N ASN A 14 33.89 -13.77 13.00
CA ASN A 14 34.78 -14.10 11.88
C ASN A 14 34.60 -13.13 10.68
N VAL A 15 35.70 -12.88 9.96
CA VAL A 15 35.75 -11.92 8.85
C VAL A 15 34.91 -12.37 7.65
N ALA A 16 34.93 -13.65 7.30
CA ALA A 16 34.20 -14.17 6.13
C ALA A 16 32.69 -13.90 6.23
N GLN A 17 32.09 -14.16 7.38
CA GLN A 17 30.68 -13.90 7.63
C GLN A 17 30.38 -12.39 7.69
N LYS A 18 31.30 -11.58 8.24
CA LYS A 18 31.17 -10.11 8.20
C LYS A 18 31.15 -9.61 6.76
N VAL A 19 32.02 -10.12 5.90
CA VAL A 19 32.02 -9.79 4.45
C VAL A 19 30.68 -10.15 3.82
N THR A 20 30.16 -11.35 4.04
CA THR A 20 28.84 -11.77 3.51
C THR A 20 27.71 -10.85 4.00
N ASN A 21 27.73 -10.46 5.28
CA ASN A 21 26.75 -9.54 5.85
C ASN A 21 26.85 -8.15 5.18
N TRP A 22 28.06 -7.62 5.00
CA TRP A 22 28.29 -6.34 4.33
C TRP A 22 27.90 -6.37 2.85
N GLN A 23 28.16 -7.47 2.14
CA GLN A 23 27.71 -7.66 0.75
C GLN A 23 26.18 -7.67 0.65
N THR A 24 25.52 -8.38 1.57
CA THR A 24 24.05 -8.42 1.64
C THR A 24 23.48 -7.04 1.93
N LEU A 25 24.09 -6.31 2.88
CA LEU A 25 23.69 -4.95 3.22
C LEU A 25 23.86 -4.01 2.03
N ASN A 26 24.99 -4.12 1.31
CA ASN A 26 25.26 -3.32 0.13
C ASN A 26 24.18 -3.54 -0.94
N ALA A 27 23.95 -4.79 -1.32
CA ALA A 27 23.00 -5.15 -2.37
C ALA A 27 21.54 -4.77 -2.04
N LYS A 28 21.10 -5.02 -0.79
CA LYS A 28 19.68 -4.84 -0.42
C LYS A 28 19.34 -3.42 0.03
N VAL A 29 20.29 -2.70 0.62
CA VAL A 29 20.04 -1.46 1.35
C VAL A 29 20.86 -0.31 0.78
N LEU A 30 22.19 -0.41 0.73
CA LEU A 30 23.05 0.72 0.38
C LEU A 30 22.89 1.17 -1.08
N GLN A 31 22.63 0.22 -1.99
CA GLN A 31 22.25 0.54 -3.38
C GLN A 31 21.01 1.44 -3.46
N LYS A 32 20.01 1.20 -2.60
CA LYS A 32 18.77 2.02 -2.56
C LYS A 32 19.02 3.40 -1.97
N LEU A 33 19.94 3.50 -1.01
CA LEU A 33 20.37 4.76 -0.40
C LEU A 33 21.40 5.53 -1.27
N ARG A 34 21.76 5.00 -2.45
CA ARG A 34 22.73 5.58 -3.38
C ARG A 34 24.11 5.82 -2.74
N ILE A 35 24.52 4.88 -1.89
CA ILE A 35 25.84 4.86 -1.22
C ILE A 35 26.48 3.47 -1.38
N PRO A 36 26.66 2.99 -2.63
CA PRO A 36 27.19 1.66 -2.86
C PRO A 36 28.64 1.56 -2.37
N LEU A 37 28.99 0.42 -1.78
CA LEU A 37 30.36 0.10 -1.39
C LEU A 37 31.02 -0.78 -2.46
N GLN A 38 32.30 -0.54 -2.71
CA GLN A 38 33.15 -1.39 -3.52
C GLN A 38 33.57 -2.65 -2.75
N LYS A 39 33.98 -3.69 -3.48
CA LYS A 39 34.40 -4.96 -2.87
C LYS A 39 35.59 -4.81 -1.93
N ASP A 40 36.51 -3.91 -2.27
CA ASP A 40 37.69 -3.62 -1.45
C ASP A 40 37.30 -2.88 -0.16
N GLU A 41 36.39 -1.92 -0.23
CA GLU A 41 35.85 -1.19 0.94
C GLU A 41 35.10 -2.14 1.90
N ILE A 42 34.31 -3.07 1.36
CA ILE A 42 33.64 -4.11 2.16
C ILE A 42 34.66 -4.94 2.95
N SER A 43 35.77 -5.30 2.32
CA SER A 43 36.83 -6.08 2.96
C SER A 43 37.52 -5.27 4.06
N VAL A 44 37.82 -4.00 3.78
CA VAL A 44 38.36 -3.03 4.76
C VAL A 44 37.43 -2.87 5.97
N PHE A 45 36.12 -2.80 5.76
CA PHE A 45 35.13 -2.68 6.84
C PHE A 45 34.95 -3.97 7.64
N ALA A 46 34.95 -5.13 6.99
CA ALA A 46 34.83 -6.41 7.67
C ALA A 46 36.03 -6.70 8.60
N GLU A 47 37.22 -6.27 8.16
CA GLU A 47 38.48 -6.44 8.90
C GLU A 47 38.81 -5.28 9.84
N ARG A 48 38.06 -4.16 9.78
CA ARG A 48 38.36 -2.91 10.50
C ARG A 48 39.78 -2.40 10.22
N LYS A 49 40.16 -2.38 8.93
CA LYS A 49 41.50 -1.96 8.48
C LYS A 49 41.69 -0.44 8.45
N SER A 50 40.62 0.34 8.37
CA SER A 50 40.70 1.81 8.26
C SER A 50 39.55 2.49 8.98
N ASP A 51 39.88 3.20 10.05
CA ASP A 51 38.91 3.96 10.85
C ASP A 51 38.42 5.20 10.12
N SER A 52 39.30 5.89 9.37
CA SER A 52 38.91 7.08 8.60
C SER A 52 37.81 6.76 7.59
N LEU A 53 38.00 5.68 6.82
CA LEU A 53 37.04 5.25 5.79
C LEU A 53 35.69 4.87 6.41
N MET A 54 35.72 4.22 7.59
CA MET A 54 34.50 3.91 8.34
C MET A 54 33.79 5.16 8.86
N ILE A 55 34.53 6.13 9.42
CA ILE A 55 33.97 7.39 9.92
C ILE A 55 33.34 8.18 8.77
N ASP A 56 34.02 8.30 7.63
CA ASP A 56 33.51 9.05 6.47
C ASP A 56 32.28 8.38 5.87
N PHE A 57 32.25 7.05 5.82
CA PHE A 57 31.05 6.30 5.46
C PHE A 57 29.89 6.59 6.42
N LEU A 58 30.12 6.54 7.74
CA LEU A 58 29.07 6.79 8.74
C LEU A 58 28.55 8.23 8.68
N ARG A 59 29.42 9.22 8.45
CA ARG A 59 29.01 10.62 8.22
C ARG A 59 28.12 10.75 6.98
N THR A 60 28.53 10.12 5.88
CA THR A 60 27.77 10.12 4.62
C THR A 60 26.40 9.47 4.80
N LEU A 61 26.36 8.32 5.48
CA LEU A 61 25.13 7.62 5.81
C LEU A 61 24.20 8.49 6.66
N ARG A 62 24.71 9.12 7.72
CA ARG A 62 23.92 10.02 8.57
C ARG A 62 23.33 11.18 7.76
N PHE A 63 24.16 11.84 6.94
CA PHE A 63 23.71 12.93 6.07
C PHE A 63 22.58 12.48 5.13
N LYS A 64 22.73 11.34 4.46
CA LYS A 64 21.69 10.76 3.60
C LYS A 64 20.41 10.49 4.38
N LEU A 65 20.49 9.86 5.54
CA LEU A 65 19.32 9.56 6.37
C LEU A 65 18.58 10.83 6.81
N SER A 66 19.29 11.86 7.23
CA SER A 66 18.69 13.16 7.59
C SER A 66 17.99 13.82 6.40
N ALA A 67 18.52 13.68 5.18
CA ALA A 67 17.84 14.18 3.98
C ALA A 67 16.55 13.40 3.64
N TYR A 68 16.48 12.11 3.99
CA TYR A 68 15.29 11.26 3.80
C TYR A 68 14.24 11.40 4.91
N GLU A 69 14.62 11.94 6.06
CA GLU A 69 13.76 12.08 7.25
C GLU A 69 12.41 12.77 6.97
N PRO A 70 12.35 13.97 6.34
CA PRO A 70 11.07 14.64 6.09
C PRO A 70 10.15 13.83 5.16
N ILE A 71 10.73 13.16 4.15
CA ILE A 71 9.97 12.32 3.21
C ILE A 71 9.39 11.12 3.97
N TYR A 72 10.20 10.45 4.78
CA TYR A 72 9.79 9.30 5.57
C TYR A 72 8.68 9.65 6.57
N GLU A 73 8.78 10.80 7.26
CA GLU A 73 7.75 11.28 8.18
C GLU A 73 6.43 11.59 7.46
N SER A 74 6.50 12.23 6.29
CA SER A 74 5.32 12.55 5.48
C SER A 74 4.60 11.29 4.97
N ASP A 75 5.34 10.27 4.53
CA ASP A 75 4.81 8.97 4.13
C ASP A 75 4.17 8.22 5.30
N LEU A 76 4.81 8.26 6.48
CA LEU A 76 4.27 7.67 7.70
C LEU A 76 2.98 8.34 8.17
N ALA A 77 2.87 9.68 8.04
CA ALA A 77 1.66 10.42 8.35
C ALA A 77 0.54 10.05 7.37
N SER A 78 0.83 10.09 6.06
CA SER A 78 -0.12 9.76 4.99
C SER A 78 -0.64 8.32 5.10
N GLY A 79 0.21 7.36 5.48
CA GLY A 79 -0.19 5.97 5.71
C GLY A 79 -1.09 5.78 6.93
N ARG A 80 -0.88 6.57 8.00
CA ARG A 80 -1.74 6.59 9.18
C ARG A 80 -3.12 7.14 8.85
N ASP A 81 -3.19 8.23 8.09
CA ASP A 81 -4.45 8.87 7.70
C ASP A 81 -5.32 7.95 6.84
N LYS A 82 -4.71 7.26 5.87
CA LYS A 82 -5.42 6.25 5.05
C LYS A 82 -6.02 5.12 5.91
N ARG A 83 -5.32 4.68 6.95
CA ARG A 83 -5.80 3.61 7.86
C ARG A 83 -6.93 4.10 8.77
N LEU A 84 -6.82 5.33 9.27
CA LEU A 84 -7.86 5.97 10.08
C LEU A 84 -9.13 6.21 9.26
N GLN A 85 -9.00 6.65 8.01
CA GLN A 85 -10.12 6.84 7.09
C GLN A 85 -10.84 5.51 6.81
N ALA A 86 -10.08 4.47 6.45
CA ALA A 86 -10.65 3.13 6.23
C ALA A 86 -11.38 2.57 7.45
N GLN A 87 -10.87 2.80 8.67
CA GLN A 87 -11.57 2.42 9.90
C GLN A 87 -12.87 3.20 10.12
N LYS A 88 -12.87 4.51 9.84
CA LYS A 88 -14.08 5.35 9.92
C LYS A 88 -15.13 4.91 8.89
N ASP A 89 -14.71 4.59 7.68
CA ASP A 89 -15.61 4.13 6.62
C ASP A 89 -16.21 2.77 6.96
N GLN A 90 -15.41 1.84 7.50
CA GLN A 90 -15.91 0.56 8.03
C GLN A 90 -16.87 0.74 9.21
N ALA A 91 -16.60 1.68 10.12
CA ALA A 91 -17.51 1.97 11.22
C ALA A 91 -18.85 2.55 10.72
N ARG A 92 -18.81 3.45 9.73
CA ARG A 92 -20.02 4.02 9.09
C ARG A 92 -20.88 2.95 8.44
N LEU A 93 -20.26 2.02 7.70
CA LEU A 93 -20.94 0.87 7.08
C LEU A 93 -21.63 -0.02 8.11
N ARG A 94 -21.04 -0.19 9.31
CA ARG A 94 -21.64 -1.01 10.39
C ARG A 94 -22.79 -0.32 11.10
N THR A 95 -22.81 1.01 11.13
CA THR A 95 -23.87 1.80 11.77
C THR A 95 -24.99 2.21 10.80
N ALA A 96 -24.82 1.99 9.50
CA ALA A 96 -25.84 2.27 8.51
C ALA A 96 -27.02 1.30 8.70
N LYS A 97 -28.17 1.82 9.17
CA LYS A 97 -29.42 1.05 9.24
C LYS A 97 -29.87 0.64 7.83
N PRO A 98 -30.36 -0.59 7.62
CA PRO A 98 -30.93 -0.97 6.33
C PRO A 98 -32.16 -0.11 6.05
N VAL A 99 -32.15 0.60 4.92
CA VAL A 99 -33.34 1.25 4.37
C VAL A 99 -34.34 0.14 4.04
N ASN A 100 -35.45 0.12 4.78
CA ASN A 100 -36.51 -0.86 4.59
C ASN A 100 -37.26 -0.53 3.29
N GLU A 101 -37.17 -1.45 2.35
CA GLU A 101 -37.94 -1.56 1.11
C GLU A 101 -39.44 -1.72 1.44
N ALA A 102 -40.14 -0.63 1.76
CA ALA A 102 -41.57 -0.63 2.03
C ALA A 102 -42.30 0.31 1.07
N ARG A 103 -42.39 -0.05 -0.21
CA ARG A 103 -43.32 0.58 -1.16
C ARG A 103 -43.51 -0.24 -2.44
N ARG A 104 -44.18 -1.41 -2.35
CA ARG A 104 -44.79 -2.08 -3.53
C ARG A 104 -45.84 -3.12 -3.10
N SER A 105 -46.94 -2.64 -2.53
CA SER A 105 -48.17 -3.43 -2.43
C SER A 105 -49.37 -2.52 -2.18
N THR A 106 -49.96 -2.02 -3.27
CA THR A 106 -51.37 -1.60 -3.26
C THR A 106 -52.06 -2.14 -4.51
N THR A 107 -52.87 -3.16 -4.27
CA THR A 107 -54.19 -3.37 -4.88
C THR A 107 -54.25 -3.89 -6.32
N SER A 108 -54.24 -5.22 -6.43
CA SER A 108 -55.03 -5.95 -7.43
C SER A 108 -56.40 -6.24 -6.81
N ARG A 109 -57.49 -5.71 -7.40
CA ARG A 109 -58.87 -6.13 -7.10
C ARG A 109 -59.66 -6.25 -8.40
N ASN A 110 -60.34 -7.38 -8.46
CA ASN A 110 -61.06 -8.04 -9.54
C ASN A 110 -62.30 -7.32 -10.09
N GLU A 111 -62.78 -7.91 -11.19
CA GLU A 111 -64.16 -7.94 -11.74
C GLU A 111 -64.59 -6.77 -12.64
N SER A 112 -64.69 -6.98 -13.97
CA SER A 112 -65.79 -7.65 -14.71
C SER A 112 -67.01 -6.74 -14.86
N ASP A 113 -67.31 -6.29 -16.09
CA ASP A 113 -68.61 -6.52 -16.76
C ASP A 113 -68.88 -5.56 -17.93
N ASN A 114 -69.59 -6.13 -18.92
CA ASN A 114 -70.48 -5.51 -19.92
C ASN A 114 -69.84 -4.64 -21.03
N ALA A 115 -69.75 -5.08 -22.29
CA ALA A 115 -70.78 -5.47 -23.27
C ALA A 115 -71.11 -4.36 -24.28
N SER A 116 -71.00 -4.76 -25.55
CA SER A 116 -71.87 -4.40 -26.69
C SER A 116 -71.61 -3.16 -27.54
N VAL A 117 -71.23 -3.47 -28.79
CA VAL A 117 -71.86 -3.08 -30.09
C VAL A 117 -71.77 -1.62 -30.56
N THR A 118 -71.15 -1.43 -31.75
CA THR A 118 -71.68 -0.87 -33.04
C THR A 118 -70.48 -0.73 -33.99
N SER A 119 -70.29 -1.53 -35.05
CA SER A 119 -70.88 -1.52 -36.41
C SER A 119 -70.65 -0.25 -37.25
N GLU A 120 -70.28 -0.49 -38.53
CA GLU A 120 -70.15 0.43 -39.69
C GLU A 120 -68.84 1.26 -39.76
N GLY A 121 -68.17 1.41 -40.91
CA GLY A 121 -68.56 1.16 -42.29
C GLY A 121 -67.38 1.14 -43.28
N ALA A 122 -67.74 0.94 -44.54
CA ALA A 122 -66.98 0.39 -45.65
C ALA A 122 -66.10 1.37 -46.46
N MET A 123 -65.48 0.78 -47.51
CA MET A 123 -64.95 1.32 -48.79
C MET A 123 -63.42 1.26 -48.91
N SER A 124 -62.79 0.40 -49.72
CA SER A 124 -62.90 0.04 -51.16
C SER A 124 -62.02 0.89 -52.08
N ALA A 125 -61.33 0.19 -52.99
CA ALA A 125 -60.59 0.62 -54.18
C ALA A 125 -59.27 1.39 -53.92
N ARG A 126 -58.16 1.16 -54.63
CA ARG A 126 -57.94 0.55 -55.94
C ARG A 126 -56.45 0.19 -56.10
#